data_AF-A0A1W9LI41-F1
#
_entry.id   AF-A0A1W9LI41-F1
#
_cell.length_a   1.000
_cell.length_b   1.000
_cell.length_c   1.000
_cell.angle_alpha   90.00
_cell.angle_beta   90.00
_cell.angle_gamma   90.00
#
_symmetry.space_group_name_H-M   'P 1'
#
loop_
_entity.id
_entity.type
_entity.pdbx_description
1 polymer ?
#
loop_
_entity_poly.entity_id
_entity_poly.type
_entity_poly.pdbx_seq_one_letter_code
_entity_poly.pdbx_strand_id
1 'polypeptide(L)'
;MDLHLKWHQPLSLTDDSANNGVYAVNLDPIPSTPGIYIFLRVHGATAECLYVGKANKLKERVKTQLNNSKLMQGIKNADAGKRRLLFGEFVPKKGQQQKNLLTIERTLIRHYLSIGDQLLNIKGTGLVKNSVSSERPVLKKFIPRVIYFEK
;
A
#
# COMPACT_ATOMS: atom_id res chain seq x y z
N MET A 1 -21.69 -1.50 0.57
CA MET A 1 -21.02 -2.82 0.70
C MET A 1 -19.99 -2.70 1.80
N ASP A 2 -20.03 -3.58 2.79
CA ASP A 2 -19.12 -3.55 3.95
C ASP A 2 -18.11 -4.70 3.86
N LEU A 3 -16.87 -4.38 3.47
CA LEU A 3 -15.79 -5.34 3.25
C LEU A 3 -14.84 -5.36 4.46
N HIS A 4 -14.56 -6.55 4.99
CA HIS A 4 -13.76 -6.69 6.21
C HIS A 4 -12.35 -7.22 5.92
N LEU A 5 -11.34 -6.54 6.48
CA LEU A 5 -9.95 -7.01 6.52
C LEU A 5 -9.54 -7.27 7.96
N LYS A 6 -8.90 -8.42 8.20
CA LYS A 6 -8.20 -8.72 9.44
C LYS A 6 -6.72 -8.41 9.26
N TRP A 7 -6.27 -7.28 9.81
CA TRP A 7 -4.88 -6.83 9.74
C TRP A 7 -3.96 -7.58 10.72
N HIS A 8 -2.72 -7.78 10.30
CA HIS A 8 -1.66 -8.41 11.08
C HIS A 8 -0.57 -7.41 11.48
N GLN A 9 0.32 -7.84 12.38
CA GLN A 9 1.46 -7.03 12.77
C GLN A 9 2.39 -6.77 11.57
N PRO A 10 2.88 -5.54 11.38
CA PRO A 10 3.81 -5.24 10.30
C PRO A 10 5.13 -5.99 10.47
N LEU A 11 5.64 -6.54 9.37
CA LEU A 11 6.95 -7.19 9.33
C LEU A 11 8.02 -6.19 8.89
N SER A 12 9.22 -6.34 9.44
CA SER A 12 10.37 -5.54 9.02
C SER A 12 10.94 -6.04 7.72
N LEU A 13 11.16 -5.14 6.76
CA LEU A 13 12.01 -5.46 5.62
C LEU A 13 13.47 -5.27 6.04
N THR A 14 14.30 -6.25 5.73
CA THR A 14 15.75 -6.23 5.97
C THR A 14 16.50 -6.15 4.66
N ASP A 15 17.70 -5.59 4.66
CA ASP A 15 18.56 -5.58 3.47
C ASP A 15 18.85 -7.03 3.04
N ASP A 16 18.81 -7.27 1.73
CA ASP A 16 19.03 -8.59 1.12
C ASP A 16 20.14 -8.55 0.05
N SER A 17 20.96 -7.50 0.09
CA SER A 17 22.05 -7.27 -0.86
C SER A 17 23.03 -8.45 -0.95
N ALA A 18 23.27 -9.14 0.18
CA ALA A 18 24.12 -10.33 0.24
C ALA A 18 23.61 -11.51 -0.61
N ASN A 19 22.30 -11.56 -0.89
CA ASN A 19 21.66 -12.59 -1.72
C ASN A 19 21.27 -12.05 -3.11
N ASN A 20 21.88 -10.96 -3.57
CA ASN A 20 21.50 -10.23 -4.79
C ASN A 20 20.05 -9.70 -4.79
N GLY A 21 19.42 -9.63 -3.61
CA GLY A 21 18.12 -9.03 -3.40
C GLY A 21 18.22 -7.57 -2.99
N VAL A 22 17.05 -6.93 -2.82
CA VAL A 22 16.97 -5.57 -2.27
C VAL A 22 16.43 -5.61 -0.84
N TYR A 23 15.35 -6.35 -0.63
CA TYR A 23 14.74 -6.55 0.67
C TYR A 23 14.33 -8.01 0.87
N ALA A 24 14.50 -8.50 2.09
CA ALA A 24 13.97 -9.75 2.58
C ALA A 24 12.95 -9.51 3.70
N VAL A 25 12.10 -10.50 3.95
CA VAL A 25 11.17 -10.53 5.08
C VAL A 25 10.92 -11.97 5.49
N ASN A 26 10.68 -12.22 6.78
CA ASN A 26 10.22 -13.53 7.23
C ASN A 26 8.81 -13.80 6.66
N LEU A 27 8.67 -14.84 5.84
CA LEU A 27 7.40 -15.21 5.20
C LEU A 27 6.51 -16.10 6.08
N ASP A 28 7.04 -16.68 7.15
CA ASP A 28 6.31 -17.64 7.98
C ASP A 28 5.01 -17.08 8.56
N PRO A 29 4.97 -15.84 9.08
CA PRO A 29 3.75 -15.26 9.65
C PRO A 29 2.67 -14.90 8.62
N ILE A 30 3.00 -14.89 7.32
CA ILE A 30 2.08 -14.45 6.28
C ILE A 30 1.17 -15.62 5.90
N PRO A 31 -0.16 -15.52 6.00
CA PRO A 31 -1.05 -16.61 5.63
C PRO A 31 -1.12 -16.79 4.11
N SER A 32 -1.45 -17.99 3.64
CA SER A 32 -1.77 -18.26 2.22
C SER A 32 -3.27 -18.06 1.94
N THR A 33 -3.82 -16.94 2.41
CA THR A 33 -5.23 -16.56 2.25
C THR A 33 -5.37 -15.36 1.29
N PRO A 34 -6.58 -15.11 0.75
CA PRO A 34 -6.85 -13.92 -0.03
C PRO A 34 -6.77 -12.66 0.84
N GLY A 35 -6.22 -11.56 0.31
CA GLY A 35 -6.09 -10.33 1.08
C GLY A 35 -5.34 -9.20 0.37
N ILE A 36 -4.95 -8.21 1.17
CA ILE A 36 -4.17 -7.04 0.76
C ILE A 36 -2.82 -7.05 1.47
N TYR A 37 -1.77 -6.62 0.77
CA TYR A 37 -0.47 -6.32 1.35
C TYR A 37 -0.06 -4.90 0.96
N ILE A 38 0.68 -4.25 1.86
CA ILE A 38 1.12 -2.87 1.74
C ILE A 38 2.61 -2.81 2.09
N PHE A 39 3.42 -2.32 1.16
CA PHE A 39 4.75 -1.85 1.50
C PHE A 39 4.65 -0.40 1.94
N LEU A 40 5.21 -0.08 3.10
CA LEU A 40 5.21 1.26 3.66
C LEU A 40 6.58 1.62 4.23
N ARG A 41 6.76 2.91 4.47
CA ARG A 41 7.84 3.42 5.31
C ARG A 41 7.29 3.97 6.62
N VAL A 42 8.09 3.87 7.68
CA VAL A 42 7.81 4.48 8.97
C VAL A 42 8.95 5.43 9.33
N HIS A 43 8.63 6.69 9.59
CA HIS A 43 9.58 7.72 9.99
C HIS A 43 9.05 8.44 11.24
N GLY A 44 9.73 8.25 12.38
CA GLY A 44 9.21 8.72 13.67
C GLY A 44 7.84 8.09 13.97
N ALA A 45 6.83 8.94 14.16
CA ALA A 45 5.45 8.54 14.45
C ALA A 45 4.56 8.40 13.19
N THR A 46 5.07 8.70 12.00
CA THR A 46 4.28 8.68 10.77
C THR A 46 4.60 7.45 9.91
N ALA A 47 3.57 6.95 9.25
CA ALA A 47 3.68 5.91 8.23
C ALA A 47 3.22 6.47 6.89
N GLU A 48 3.92 6.12 5.82
CA GLU A 48 3.57 6.50 4.45
C GLU A 48 3.54 5.23 3.58
N CYS A 49 2.42 5.05 2.88
CA CYS A 49 2.23 3.93 1.97
C CYS A 49 3.06 4.13 0.70
N LEU A 50 3.83 3.11 0.33
CA LEU A 50 4.64 3.10 -0.88
C LEU A 50 4.02 2.24 -1.97
N TYR A 51 3.34 1.15 -1.60
CA TYR A 51 2.70 0.26 -2.56
C TYR A 51 1.56 -0.52 -1.91
N VAL A 52 0.44 -0.64 -2.61
CA VAL A 52 -0.69 -1.51 -2.23
C VAL A 52 -0.83 -2.61 -3.26
N GLY A 53 -1.01 -3.85 -2.83
CA GLY A 53 -1.35 -4.94 -3.74
C GLY A 53 -2.37 -5.89 -3.17
N LYS A 54 -3.16 -6.51 -4.04
CA LYS A 54 -4.02 -7.65 -3.69
C LYS A 54 -3.43 -9.01 -4.05
N ALA A 55 -3.89 -10.04 -3.36
CA ALA A 55 -3.51 -11.42 -3.62
C ALA A 55 -4.66 -12.39 -3.34
N ASN A 56 -4.76 -13.45 -4.13
CA ASN A 56 -5.57 -14.62 -3.76
C ASN A 56 -4.85 -15.51 -2.74
N LYS A 57 -3.51 -15.42 -2.70
CA LYS A 57 -2.65 -16.06 -1.70
C LYS A 57 -1.54 -15.08 -1.32
N LEU A 58 -1.64 -14.50 -0.12
CA LEU A 58 -0.77 -13.42 0.34
C LEU A 58 0.70 -13.83 0.36
N LYS A 59 1.05 -14.96 1.00
CA LYS A 59 2.44 -15.44 1.12
C LYS A 59 3.14 -15.54 -0.24
N GLU A 60 2.51 -16.21 -1.20
CA GLU A 60 3.06 -16.42 -2.54
C GLU A 60 3.21 -15.10 -3.29
N ARG A 61 2.20 -14.22 -3.21
CA ARG A 61 2.26 -12.93 -3.91
C ARG A 61 3.34 -12.02 -3.33
N VAL A 62 3.48 -11.97 -2.01
CA VAL A 62 4.56 -11.23 -1.34
C VAL A 62 5.92 -11.77 -1.77
N LYS A 63 6.11 -13.10 -1.76
CA LYS A 63 7.34 -13.74 -2.25
C LYS A 63 7.66 -13.34 -3.70
N THR A 64 6.67 -13.30 -4.59
CA THR A 64 6.87 -12.81 -5.96
C THR A 64 7.28 -11.34 -6.00
N GLN A 65 6.67 -10.48 -5.18
CA GLN A 65 6.97 -9.05 -5.20
C GLN A 65 8.34 -8.70 -4.63
N LEU A 66 8.87 -9.47 -3.68
CA LEU A 66 10.26 -9.30 -3.21
C LEU A 66 11.28 -9.54 -4.33
N ASN A 67 10.94 -10.34 -5.33
CA ASN A 67 11.75 -10.58 -6.52
C ASN A 67 11.49 -9.56 -7.65
N ASN A 68 10.58 -8.61 -7.46
CA ASN A 68 10.32 -7.55 -8.43
C ASN A 68 11.33 -6.42 -8.24
N SER A 69 12.43 -6.50 -8.98
CA SER A 69 13.56 -5.55 -8.88
C SER A 69 13.11 -4.10 -8.97
N LYS A 70 12.23 -3.76 -9.92
CA LYS A 70 11.71 -2.41 -10.11
C LYS A 70 10.92 -1.90 -8.90
N LEU A 71 10.03 -2.72 -8.36
CA LEU A 71 9.26 -2.35 -7.16
C LEU A 71 10.18 -2.18 -5.96
N MET A 72 11.07 -3.14 -5.71
CA MET A 72 11.94 -3.10 -4.54
C MET A 72 12.94 -1.94 -4.60
N GLN A 73 13.50 -1.64 -5.78
CA GLN A 73 14.32 -0.45 -5.97
C GLN A 73 13.52 0.84 -5.77
N GLY A 74 12.26 0.88 -6.23
CA GLY A 74 11.36 2.00 -5.93
C GLY A 74 11.14 2.20 -4.42
N ILE A 75 10.93 1.11 -3.67
CA ILE A 75 10.79 1.15 -2.21
C ILE A 75 12.11 1.60 -1.54
N LYS A 76 13.25 1.15 -2.05
CA LYS A 76 14.57 1.55 -1.55
C LYS A 76 14.78 3.06 -1.74
N ASN A 77 14.45 3.57 -2.92
CA ASN A 77 14.66 4.96 -3.33
C ASN A 77 13.63 5.95 -2.79
N ALA A 78 12.55 5.49 -2.17
CA ALA A 78 11.59 6.37 -1.49
C ALA A 78 12.24 7.11 -0.29
N ASP A 79 11.56 8.11 0.24
CA ASP A 79 12.07 8.94 1.35
C ASP A 79 12.53 8.12 2.58
N ALA A 80 13.52 8.61 3.30
CA ALA A 80 14.21 7.86 4.37
C ALA A 80 13.29 7.42 5.52
N GLY A 81 13.22 6.11 5.80
CA GLY A 81 12.43 5.57 6.92
C GLY A 81 12.49 4.05 6.98
N LYS A 82 12.12 3.47 8.12
CA LYS A 82 12.10 2.01 8.31
C LYS A 82 11.10 1.39 7.34
N ARG A 83 11.54 0.46 6.50
CA ARG A 83 10.67 -0.25 5.57
C ARG A 83 9.93 -1.38 6.27
N ARG A 84 8.64 -1.48 5.99
CA ARG A 84 7.73 -2.47 6.59
C ARG A 84 6.81 -3.07 5.53
N LEU A 85 6.37 -4.29 5.80
CA LEU A 85 5.29 -4.96 5.08
C LEU A 85 4.11 -5.13 6.04
N LEU A 86 2.98 -4.51 5.73
CA LEU A 86 1.70 -4.72 6.39
C LEU A 86 0.83 -5.62 5.51
N PHE A 87 0.03 -6.50 6.10
CA PHE A 87 -0.90 -7.33 5.34
C PHE A 87 -2.17 -7.60 6.14
N GLY A 88 -3.28 -7.75 5.40
CA GLY A 88 -4.60 -7.98 5.94
C GLY A 88 -5.33 -9.06 5.15
N GLU A 89 -5.88 -10.03 5.86
CA GLU A 89 -6.67 -11.11 5.26
C GLU A 89 -8.07 -10.59 4.95
N PHE A 90 -8.59 -10.93 3.77
CA PHE A 90 -9.98 -10.66 3.45
C PHE A 90 -10.88 -11.70 4.08
N VAL A 91 -11.81 -11.24 4.92
CA VAL A 91 -12.78 -12.09 5.62
C VAL A 91 -14.15 -11.84 4.98
N PRO A 92 -14.53 -12.64 3.95
CA PRO A 92 -15.75 -12.39 3.21
C PRO A 92 -17.00 -12.66 4.07
N LYS A 93 -17.97 -11.74 4.03
CA LYS A 93 -19.33 -11.98 4.52
C LYS A 93 -20.17 -12.71 3.46
N LYS A 94 -21.35 -13.23 3.83
CA LYS A 94 -22.25 -13.96 2.92
C LYS A 94 -22.48 -13.17 1.62
N GLY A 95 -22.22 -13.79 0.48
CA GLY A 95 -22.36 -13.19 -0.85
C GLY A 95 -21.15 -12.39 -1.35
N GLN A 96 -20.12 -12.18 -0.53
CA GLN A 96 -18.86 -11.56 -0.95
C GLN A 96 -17.92 -12.58 -1.57
N GLN A 97 -17.15 -12.15 -2.56
CA GLN A 97 -16.31 -12.99 -3.40
C GLN A 97 -14.90 -12.40 -3.52
N GLN A 98 -13.93 -13.19 -3.98
CA GLN A 98 -12.55 -12.73 -4.18
C GLN A 98 -12.44 -11.52 -5.13
N LYS A 99 -13.39 -11.33 -6.06
CA LYS A 99 -13.45 -10.13 -6.92
C LYS A 99 -13.53 -8.82 -6.12
N ASN A 100 -14.03 -8.87 -4.88
CA ASN A 100 -14.09 -7.71 -3.99
C ASN A 100 -12.69 -7.20 -3.60
N LEU A 101 -11.63 -8.03 -3.66
CA LEU A 101 -10.26 -7.60 -3.42
C LEU A 101 -9.82 -6.45 -4.33
N LEU A 102 -10.30 -6.41 -5.58
CA LEU A 102 -10.01 -5.30 -6.50
C LEU A 102 -10.63 -3.99 -6.00
N THR A 103 -11.83 -4.07 -5.41
CA THR A 103 -12.48 -2.88 -4.82
C THR A 103 -11.70 -2.39 -3.61
N ILE A 104 -11.25 -3.31 -2.75
CA ILE A 104 -10.45 -2.97 -1.55
C ILE A 104 -9.13 -2.32 -1.96
N GLU A 105 -8.37 -2.94 -2.88
CA GLU A 105 -7.09 -2.42 -3.37
C GLU A 105 -7.26 -1.00 -3.95
N ARG A 106 -8.23 -0.80 -4.84
CA ARG A 106 -8.51 0.53 -5.43
C ARG A 106 -8.89 1.55 -4.36
N THR A 107 -9.69 1.16 -3.37
CA THR A 107 -10.11 2.06 -2.29
C THR A 107 -8.93 2.48 -1.41
N LEU A 108 -8.03 1.56 -1.08
CA LEU A 108 -6.82 1.87 -0.31
C LEU A 108 -5.85 2.74 -1.11
N ILE A 109 -5.62 2.43 -2.39
CA ILE A 109 -4.80 3.28 -3.29
C ILE A 109 -5.36 4.72 -3.30
N ARG A 110 -6.68 4.89 -3.49
CA ARG A 110 -7.34 6.20 -3.46
C ARG A 110 -7.16 6.93 -2.14
N HIS A 111 -7.33 6.23 -1.03
CA HIS A 111 -7.15 6.80 0.30
C HIS A 111 -5.72 7.31 0.50
N TYR A 112 -4.71 6.50 0.17
CA TYR A 112 -3.32 6.92 0.34
C TYR A 112 -2.93 8.08 -0.60
N LEU A 113 -3.45 8.08 -1.84
CA LEU A 113 -3.27 9.23 -2.75
C LEU A 113 -3.94 10.50 -2.22
N SER A 114 -5.13 10.40 -1.61
CA SER A 114 -5.86 11.58 -1.13
C SER A 114 -5.20 12.24 0.07
N ILE A 115 -4.49 11.47 0.90
CA ILE A 115 -3.70 11.99 2.02
C ILE A 115 -2.27 12.40 1.61
N GLY A 116 -1.88 12.17 0.35
CA GLY A 116 -0.65 12.69 -0.25
C GLY A 116 0.52 11.70 -0.35
N ASP A 117 0.32 10.43 -0.02
CA ASP A 117 1.38 9.41 -0.07
C ASP A 117 1.92 9.20 -1.50
N GLN A 118 3.22 8.98 -1.62
CA GLN A 118 3.88 8.72 -2.92
C GLN A 118 3.84 7.25 -3.32
N LEU A 119 2.68 6.80 -3.82
CA LEU A 119 2.52 5.42 -4.28
C LEU A 119 3.34 5.09 -5.54
N LEU A 120 3.96 3.91 -5.53
CA LEU A 120 4.67 3.31 -6.67
C LEU A 120 3.73 2.58 -7.65
N ASN A 121 2.45 2.44 -7.33
CA ASN A 121 1.41 1.77 -8.13
C ASN A 121 1.11 2.42 -9.51
N ILE A 122 1.75 3.56 -9.82
CA ILE A 122 1.38 4.48 -10.91
C ILE A 122 1.54 3.85 -12.32
N LYS A 123 2.33 2.79 -12.51
CA LYS A 123 2.38 2.08 -13.81
C LYS A 123 1.29 1.01 -13.90
N GLY A 124 0.25 1.28 -14.71
CA GLY A 124 -0.84 0.34 -15.02
C GLY A 124 -2.16 0.61 -14.30
N THR A 125 -2.19 1.57 -13.37
CA THR A 125 -3.41 2.22 -12.92
C THR A 125 -3.43 3.59 -13.61
N GLY A 126 -4.38 3.81 -14.53
CA GLY A 126 -4.55 5.09 -15.21
C GLY A 126 -5.07 6.16 -14.25
N LEU A 127 -4.31 6.47 -13.20
CA LEU A 127 -4.65 7.46 -12.19
C LEU A 127 -3.84 8.71 -12.52
N VAL A 128 -4.39 9.52 -13.43
CA VAL A 128 -3.88 10.87 -13.68
C VAL A 128 -4.05 11.65 -12.38
N LYS A 129 -2.94 12.09 -11.78
CA LYS A 129 -2.93 12.86 -10.53
C LYS A 129 -3.41 14.28 -10.82
N ASN A 130 -4.72 14.53 -10.69
CA ASN A 130 -5.26 15.89 -10.65
C ASN A 130 -5.27 16.38 -9.21
N SER A 131 -5.06 17.68 -9.03
CA SER A 131 -5.13 18.32 -7.72
C SER A 131 -5.93 19.61 -7.80
N VAL A 132 -6.89 19.79 -6.89
CA VAL A 132 -7.47 21.11 -6.61
C VAL A 132 -6.63 21.75 -5.52
N SER A 133 -6.07 22.92 -5.79
CA SER A 133 -5.44 23.76 -4.76
C SER A 133 -6.39 24.90 -4.42
N SER A 134 -6.57 25.18 -3.14
CA SER A 134 -7.44 26.26 -2.66
C SER A 134 -6.62 27.36 -1.99
N GLU A 135 -6.85 28.60 -2.39
CA GLU A 135 -6.49 29.77 -1.59
C GLU A 135 -7.41 29.85 -0.37
N ARG A 136 -6.86 30.13 0.81
CA ARG A 136 -7.59 30.02 2.09
C ARG A 136 -7.55 31.32 2.90
N PRO A 137 -8.25 32.39 2.47
CA PRO A 137 -8.35 33.62 3.24
C PRO A 137 -9.17 33.43 4.53
N VAL A 138 -10.14 32.51 4.54
CA VAL A 138 -11.01 32.20 5.70
C VAL A 138 -11.10 30.69 5.93
N LEU A 139 -11.47 30.27 7.15
CA LEU A 139 -11.74 28.87 7.54
C LEU A 139 -10.64 27.86 7.13
N LYS A 140 -9.36 28.24 7.31
CA LYS A 140 -8.17 27.47 6.89
C LYS A 140 -8.13 26.01 7.35
N LYS A 141 -8.79 25.70 8.48
CA LYS A 141 -8.87 24.35 9.07
C LYS A 141 -10.01 23.51 8.48
N PHE A 142 -11.05 24.13 7.95
CA PHE A 142 -12.20 23.46 7.34
C PHE A 142 -11.98 23.21 5.85
N ILE A 143 -11.44 24.20 5.13
CA ILE A 143 -11.19 24.11 3.70
C ILE A 143 -9.84 23.42 3.45
N PRO A 144 -9.80 22.24 2.78
CA PRO A 144 -8.57 21.55 2.47
C PRO A 144 -7.64 22.42 1.62
N ARG A 145 -6.33 22.42 1.91
CA ARG A 145 -5.35 23.17 1.12
C ARG A 145 -5.21 22.62 -0.30
N VAL A 146 -5.12 21.30 -0.38
CA VAL A 146 -4.97 20.55 -1.62
C VAL A 146 -5.85 19.30 -1.51
N ILE A 147 -6.59 19.00 -2.56
CA ILE A 147 -7.38 17.78 -2.71
C ILE A 147 -6.87 17.07 -3.95
N TYR A 148 -6.42 15.82 -3.80
CA TYR A 148 -6.05 14.97 -4.93
C TYR A 148 -7.26 14.15 -5.37
N PHE A 149 -7.48 14.04 -6.69
CA PHE A 149 -8.64 13.35 -7.24
C PHE A 149 -8.35 12.71 -8.61
N GLU A 150 -9.19 11.74 -8.98
CA GLU A 150 -9.15 11.03 -10.29
C GLU A 150 -9.96 11.82 -11.34
N LYS A 151 -9.63 11.65 -12.62
CA LYS A 151 -10.50 12.10 -13.73
C LYS A 151 -11.58 11.06 -14.02
#